data_AF-A0A6J4SAK4-F1
#
_entry.id   AF-A0A6J4SAK4-F1
#
_cell.length_a   1.000
_cell.length_b   1.000
_cell.length_c   1.000
_cell.angle_alpha   90.00
_cell.angle_beta   90.00
_cell.angle_gamma   90.00
#
_symmetry.space_group_name_H-M   'P 1'
#
loop_
_entity.id
_entity.type
_entity.pdbx_description
1 polymer ?
#
loop_
_entity_poly.entity_id
_entity_poly.type
_entity_poly.pdbx_seq_one_letter_code
_entity_poly.pdbx_strand_id
1 'polypeptide(L)'
;MSWVITNDYTKAAFTADNTKVEVFYNFDGNIIGTSRSISLSELPVNSKRSFAKQFTGYNVKEAIRFEGFDETVYYISGENEKESVILKVNQHNQVSLFKKTKK
;
A
#
# COMPACT_ATOMS: atom_id res chain seq x y z
N MET A 1 -19.07 -4.15 0.31
CA MET A 1 -18.22 -4.70 -0.76
C MET A 1 -18.43 -3.86 -2.00
N SER A 2 -17.37 -3.53 -2.73
CA SER A 2 -17.43 -2.76 -3.98
C SER A 2 -16.55 -3.37 -5.06
N TRP A 3 -16.90 -3.10 -6.31
CA TRP A 3 -16.15 -3.56 -7.48
C TRP A 3 -15.75 -2.35 -8.35
N VAL A 4 -14.55 -2.41 -8.91
CA VAL A 4 -14.06 -1.46 -9.91
C VAL A 4 -13.54 -2.25 -11.10
N ILE A 5 -14.02 -1.92 -12.29
CA ILE A 5 -13.61 -2.55 -13.55
C ILE A 5 -12.87 -1.48 -14.35
N THR A 6 -11.65 -1.77 -14.76
CA THR A 6 -10.83 -0.92 -15.63
C THR A 6 -10.43 -1.70 -16.88
N ASN A 7 -9.77 -1.02 -17.82
CA ASN A 7 -9.17 -1.68 -19.00
C ASN A 7 -7.91 -2.49 -18.65
N ASP A 8 -7.45 -2.48 -17.41
CA ASP A 8 -6.23 -3.18 -16.99
C ASP A 8 -6.53 -4.29 -15.96
N TYR A 9 -7.55 -4.11 -15.11
CA TYR A 9 -7.89 -5.05 -14.04
C TYR A 9 -9.34 -4.93 -13.58
N THR A 10 -9.83 -5.97 -12.92
CA THR A 10 -11.02 -5.91 -12.06
C THR A 10 -10.58 -5.98 -10.61
N LYS A 11 -11.14 -5.11 -9.75
CA LYS A 11 -10.83 -5.07 -8.32
C LYS A 11 -12.09 -5.29 -7.49
N ALA A 12 -12.02 -6.24 -6.56
CA ALA A 12 -12.99 -6.41 -5.49
C ALA A 12 -12.44 -5.81 -4.20
N ALA A 13 -13.24 -5.02 -3.46
CA ALA A 13 -12.88 -4.48 -2.16
C ALA A 13 -13.91 -4.85 -1.10
N PHE A 14 -13.45 -5.39 0.02
CA PHE A 14 -14.30 -5.84 1.13
C PHE A 14 -13.55 -5.74 2.46
N THR A 15 -14.27 -5.99 3.56
CA THR A 15 -13.69 -6.09 4.90
C THR A 15 -13.73 -7.55 5.32
N ALA A 16 -12.58 -8.09 5.73
CA ALA A 16 -12.44 -9.42 6.32
C ALA A 16 -11.63 -9.28 7.62
N ASP A 17 -12.10 -9.87 8.72
CA ASP A 17 -11.44 -9.78 10.03
C ASP A 17 -11.08 -8.35 10.44
N ASN A 18 -12.04 -7.41 10.28
CA ASN A 18 -11.88 -5.97 10.50
C ASN A 18 -10.75 -5.30 9.68
N THR A 19 -10.23 -5.97 8.67
CA THR A 19 -9.17 -5.49 7.78
C THR A 19 -9.76 -5.21 6.41
N LYS A 20 -9.45 -4.05 5.83
CA LYS A 20 -9.80 -3.76 4.43
C LYS A 20 -8.91 -4.60 3.53
N VAL A 21 -9.54 -5.35 2.64
CA VAL A 21 -8.89 -6.23 1.68
C VAL A 21 -9.34 -5.85 0.29
N GLU A 22 -8.40 -5.83 -0.65
CA GLU A 22 -8.66 -5.72 -2.07
C GLU A 22 -8.06 -6.92 -2.80
N VAL A 23 -8.78 -7.43 -3.79
CA VAL A 23 -8.32 -8.51 -4.67
C VAL A 23 -8.40 -8.00 -6.10
N PHE A 24 -7.32 -8.19 -6.84
CA PHE A 24 -7.16 -7.73 -8.21
C PHE A 24 -7.16 -8.94 -9.14
N TYR A 25 -7.95 -8.88 -10.19
CA TYR A 25 -8.14 -9.92 -11.18
C TYR A 25 -7.76 -9.40 -12.57
N ASN A 26 -7.16 -10.26 -13.40
CA ASN A 26 -7.03 -10.01 -14.83
C ASN A 26 -8.34 -10.31 -15.58
N PHE A 27 -8.34 -10.13 -16.90
CA PHE A 27 -9.51 -10.38 -17.77
C PHE A 27 -9.96 -11.85 -17.82
N ASP A 28 -9.06 -12.78 -17.55
CA ASP A 28 -9.37 -14.21 -17.48
C ASP A 28 -9.99 -14.62 -16.13
N GLY A 29 -10.10 -13.70 -15.19
CA GLY A 29 -10.56 -13.95 -13.82
C GLY A 29 -9.49 -14.51 -12.88
N ASN A 30 -8.22 -14.53 -13.29
CA ASN A 30 -7.11 -14.94 -12.44
C ASN A 30 -6.74 -13.83 -11.45
N ILE A 31 -6.45 -14.19 -10.21
CA ILE A 31 -5.93 -13.24 -9.21
C ILE A 31 -4.51 -12.85 -9.60
N ILE A 32 -4.29 -11.55 -9.77
CA ILE A 32 -2.97 -10.95 -10.09
C ILE A 32 -2.38 -10.19 -8.90
N GLY A 33 -3.17 -9.96 -7.86
CA GLY A 33 -2.65 -9.46 -6.60
C GLY A 33 -3.72 -9.26 -5.54
N THR A 34 -3.26 -9.07 -4.31
CA THR A 34 -4.11 -8.69 -3.18
C THR A 34 -3.48 -7.51 -2.43
N SER A 35 -4.31 -6.67 -1.83
CA SER A 35 -3.87 -5.64 -0.90
C SER A 35 -4.63 -5.80 0.41
N ARG A 36 -3.98 -5.52 1.54
CA ARG A 36 -4.66 -5.41 2.84
C ARG A 36 -4.08 -4.30 3.69
N SER A 37 -4.90 -3.66 4.50
CA SER A 37 -4.41 -2.75 5.54
C SER A 37 -3.57 -3.53 6.55
N ILE A 38 -2.49 -2.92 7.03
CA ILE A 38 -1.57 -3.50 8.03
C ILE A 38 -1.26 -2.49 9.13
N SER A 39 -0.87 -3.00 10.29
CA SER A 39 -0.23 -2.19 11.32
C SER A 39 1.21 -1.84 10.91
N LEU A 40 1.71 -0.67 11.32
CA LEU A 40 3.13 -0.32 11.16
C LEU A 40 4.06 -1.32 11.84
N SER A 41 3.57 -2.05 12.85
CA SER A 41 4.34 -3.10 13.53
C SER A 41 4.69 -4.27 12.59
N GLU A 42 3.85 -4.57 11.60
CA GLU A 42 4.03 -5.64 10.60
C GLU A 42 5.11 -5.30 9.56
N LEU A 43 5.56 -4.05 9.50
CA LEU A 43 6.63 -3.66 8.58
C LEU A 43 7.99 -4.27 9.00
N PRO A 44 8.85 -4.60 8.03
CA PRO A 44 10.22 -5.00 8.31
C PRO A 44 10.97 -3.94 9.14
N VAL A 45 11.86 -4.39 10.04
CA VAL A 45 12.57 -3.52 11.00
C VAL A 45 13.34 -2.39 10.30
N ASN A 46 14.06 -2.71 9.21
CA ASN A 46 14.83 -1.74 8.45
C ASN A 46 13.93 -0.69 7.79
N SER A 47 12.76 -1.09 7.33
CA SER A 47 11.77 -0.24 6.68
C SER A 47 11.15 0.75 7.67
N LYS A 48 10.89 0.34 8.91
CA LYS A 48 10.41 1.23 9.98
C LYS A 48 11.38 2.38 10.25
N ARG A 49 12.68 2.11 10.30
CA ARG A 49 13.71 3.14 10.56
C ARG A 49 13.85 4.12 9.40
N SER A 50 13.93 3.60 8.17
CA SER A 50 14.02 4.41 6.95
C SER A 50 12.77 5.27 6.76
N PHE A 51 11.60 4.71 7.04
CA PHE A 51 10.33 5.40 7.06
C PHE A 51 10.32 6.55 8.07
N ALA A 52 10.64 6.29 9.34
CA ALA A 52 10.59 7.31 10.39
C ALA A 52 11.46 8.53 10.04
N LYS A 53 12.60 8.31 9.38
CA LYS A 53 13.46 9.39 8.89
C LYS A 53 12.81 10.19 7.77
N GLN A 54 12.25 9.53 6.74
CA GLN A 54 11.64 10.20 5.58
C GLN A 54 10.28 10.85 5.88
N PHE A 55 9.53 10.30 6.84
CA PHE A 55 8.22 10.79 7.29
C PHE A 55 8.30 11.75 8.48
N THR A 56 9.48 12.28 8.80
CA THR A 56 9.60 13.29 9.86
C THR A 56 8.67 14.48 9.54
N GLY A 57 7.72 14.78 10.43
CA GLY A 57 6.75 15.86 10.25
C GLY A 57 5.50 15.49 9.43
N TYR A 58 5.32 14.21 9.09
CA TYR A 58 4.10 13.70 8.45
C TYR A 58 3.26 12.90 9.44
N ASN A 59 1.94 13.04 9.34
CA ASN A 59 0.98 12.19 9.99
C ASN A 59 0.73 10.95 9.13
N VAL A 60 1.03 9.77 9.67
CA VAL A 60 0.77 8.50 8.99
C VAL A 60 -0.73 8.25 8.95
N LYS A 61 -1.26 7.90 7.78
CA LYS A 61 -2.70 7.68 7.58
C LYS A 61 -3.02 6.20 7.42
N GLU A 62 -2.27 5.51 6.58
CA GLU A 62 -2.51 4.10 6.28
C GLU A 62 -1.22 3.39 5.87
N ALA A 63 -1.10 2.13 6.23
CA ALA A 63 -0.13 1.21 5.65
C ALA A 63 -0.88 0.04 5.03
N ILE A 64 -0.45 -0.38 3.84
CA ILE A 64 -0.96 -1.57 3.18
C ILE A 64 0.19 -2.50 2.80
N ARG A 65 -0.09 -3.80 2.82
CA ARG A 65 0.73 -4.81 2.18
C ARG A 65 0.07 -5.17 0.86
N PHE A 66 0.84 -5.16 -0.22
CA PHE A 66 0.44 -5.66 -1.52
C PHE A 66 1.22 -6.93 -1.84
N GLU A 67 0.51 -7.98 -2.21
CA GLU A 67 1.05 -9.26 -2.63
C GLU A 67 0.65 -9.48 -4.08
N GLY A 68 1.59 -9.24 -4.99
CA GLY A 68 1.48 -9.61 -6.40
C GLY A 68 2.14 -10.95 -6.68
N PHE A 69 2.13 -11.35 -7.95
CA PHE A 69 2.72 -12.62 -8.40
C PHE A 69 4.23 -12.72 -8.08
N ASP A 70 5.00 -11.67 -8.39
CA ASP A 70 6.46 -11.67 -8.24
C ASP A 70 6.97 -10.85 -7.04
N GLU A 71 6.11 -10.03 -6.43
CA GLU A 71 6.54 -9.13 -5.37
C GLU A 71 5.55 -8.96 -4.22
N THR A 72 6.07 -9.02 -2.99
CA THR A 72 5.44 -8.43 -1.81
C THR A 72 6.05 -7.06 -1.57
N VAL A 73 5.21 -6.04 -1.55
CA VAL A 73 5.63 -4.66 -1.30
C VAL A 73 4.71 -4.00 -0.28
N TYR A 74 5.22 -3.00 0.41
CA TYR A 74 4.45 -2.23 1.38
C TYR A 74 4.32 -0.81 0.90
N TYR A 75 3.12 -0.25 1.05
CA TYR A 75 2.88 1.17 0.80
C TYR A 75 2.43 1.83 2.09
N ILE A 76 2.98 3.01 2.35
CA ILE A 76 2.60 3.78 3.53
C ILE A 76 2.27 5.19 3.08
N SER A 77 1.06 5.63 3.41
CA SER A 77 0.59 6.98 3.12
C SER A 77 0.71 7.86 4.36
N GLY A 78 1.06 9.11 4.13
CA GLY A 78 1.00 10.13 5.15
C GLY A 78 0.89 11.51 4.55
N GLU A 79 0.59 12.48 5.40
CA GLU A 79 0.34 13.84 4.99
C GLU A 79 0.85 14.85 6.01
N ASN A 80 1.16 16.04 5.53
CA ASN A 80 1.37 17.21 6.37
C ASN A 80 0.46 18.36 5.87
N GLU A 81 0.73 19.58 6.30
CA GLU A 81 -0.05 20.77 5.90
C GLU A 81 0.06 21.10 4.41
N LYS A 82 1.12 20.66 3.73
CA LYS A 82 1.47 21.06 2.36
C LYS A 82 1.17 19.98 1.32
N GLU A 83 1.30 18.71 1.70
CA GLU A 83 1.27 17.60 0.76
C GLU A 83 0.92 16.26 1.39
N SER A 84 0.50 15.33 0.53
CA SER A 84 0.34 13.91 0.82
C SER A 84 1.38 13.11 0.04
N VAL A 85 1.99 12.14 0.70
CA VAL A 85 3.02 11.26 0.13
C VAL A 85 2.66 9.80 0.36
N ILE A 86 3.07 8.96 -0.59
CA ILE A 86 3.04 7.50 -0.48
C ILE A 86 4.47 7.03 -0.70
N LEU A 87 5.04 6.31 0.27
CA LEU A 87 6.30 5.61 0.09
C LEU A 87 6.06 4.13 -0.22
N LYS A 88 6.90 3.55 -1.08
CA LYS A 88 6.98 2.12 -1.38
C LYS A 88 8.18 1.53 -0.63
N VAL A 89 7.97 0.39 -0.01
CA VAL A 89 9.02 -0.49 0.52
C VAL A 89 9.06 -1.73 -0.35
N ASN A 90 10.18 -1.95 -1.04
CA ASN A 90 10.35 -3.15 -1.86
C ASN A 90 10.83 -4.35 -1.03
N GLN A 91 10.97 -5.49 -1.69
CA GLN A 91 11.41 -6.76 -1.10
C GLN A 91 12.82 -6.68 -0.49
N HIS A 92 13.65 -5.78 -0.98
CA HIS A 92 15.01 -5.53 -0.49
C HIS A 92 15.05 -4.53 0.68
N ASN A 93 13.89 -4.18 1.27
CA ASN A 93 13.74 -3.19 2.34
C ASN A 93 14.20 -1.77 1.95
N GLN A 94 14.23 -1.47 0.66
CA GLN A 94 14.53 -0.13 0.17
C GLN A 94 13.25 0.70 0.16
N VAL A 95 13.34 1.90 0.69
CA VAL A 95 12.22 2.86 0.76
C VAL A 95 12.38 3.90 -0.33
N SER A 96 11.35 4.09 -1.16
CA SER A 96 11.31 5.08 -2.23
C SER A 96 9.98 5.85 -2.25
N LEU A 97 9.99 7.06 -2.81
CA LEU A 97 8.78 7.84 -3.04
C LEU A 97 7.99 7.23 -4.20
N PHE A 98 6.77 6.75 -3.92
CA PHE A 98 5.87 6.20 -4.93
C PHE A 98 4.99 7.28 -5.54
N LYS A 99 4.40 8.13 -4.70
CA LYS A 99 3.53 9.21 -5.15
C LYS A 99 3.63 10.41 -4.21
N LYS A 100 3.51 11.60 -4.77
CA LYS A 100 3.43 12.86 -4.04
C LYS A 100 2.37 13.74 -4.67
N THR A 101 1.50 14.30 -3.84
CA THR A 101 0.40 15.17 -4.25
C THR A 101 0.43 16.41 -3.38
N LYS A 102 0.50 17.60 -3.99
CA LYS A 102 0.36 18.87 -3.26
C LYS A 102 -1.12 19.09 -2.91
N LYS A 103 -1.36 19.73 -1.76
CA LYS A 103 -2.70 20.22 -1.40
C LYS A 103 -3.08 21.46 -2.20
#